data_AF-A0A925HXF1-F1
#
_entry.id   AF-A0A925HXF1-F1
#
_cell.length_a   1.000
_cell.length_b   1.000
_cell.length_c   1.000
_cell.angle_alpha   90.00
_cell.angle_beta   90.00
_cell.angle_gamma   90.00
#
_symmetry.space_group_name_H-M   'P 1'
#
loop_
_entity.id
_entity.type
_entity.pdbx_description
1 polymer ?
#
loop_
_entity_poly.entity_id
_entity_poly.type
_entity_poly.pdbx_seq_one_letter_code
_entity_poly.pdbx_strand_id
1 'polypeptide(L)'
;STGLFFVKQLARLGAAEIPVFMIAGNHDAVGKMTRSLPLPKNVTLLGAKKAESARLEQLQVAIHGHSFAAAAVPDNMVPSYPPAVRGWFNIGLLHTSLDMEAGGEHACYAPCKLADLEAKGYDYWALGHVHQRAIRSQSPLVAYPGNLQGRHIRETGAKGCLLVTVDDSHTVRTDFQALDVFRWEHCLVDATGAVDGDELLLRFQNAAALLNSQHDEMPLALRATFRGRCAAHAELARAPDTWVNQVRAKAMEVGGGNVWVEKVRLETAAEVEQQVASEDGPLGELAELVREICDSPQLLDELYGELADLKGKLPPELAEGEGALKLADHDWLRRLVREAQPLLVGRLHREKTA
;
A
#
# COMPACT_ATOMS: atom_id res chain seq x y z
N SER A 1 -10.87 -15.66 18.72
CA SER A 1 -11.13 -15.27 17.32
C SER A 1 -11.19 -13.75 17.22
N THR A 2 -10.91 -13.17 16.05
CA THR A 2 -10.96 -11.71 15.81
C THR A 2 -12.33 -11.10 16.11
N GLY A 3 -13.42 -11.81 15.78
CA GLY A 3 -14.78 -11.34 16.07
C GLY A 3 -15.10 -11.23 17.56
N LEU A 4 -14.68 -12.20 18.38
CA LEU A 4 -14.85 -12.11 19.85
C LEU A 4 -14.02 -10.99 20.47
N PHE A 5 -12.81 -10.77 19.95
CA PHE A 5 -11.98 -9.64 20.36
C PHE A 5 -12.68 -8.30 20.03
N PHE A 6 -13.23 -8.16 18.82
CA PHE A 6 -13.98 -6.98 18.40
C PHE A 6 -15.17 -6.69 19.32
N VAL A 7 -16.03 -7.69 19.57
CA VAL A 7 -17.17 -7.57 20.50
C VAL A 7 -16.72 -7.18 21.91
N LYS A 8 -15.61 -7.76 22.41
CA LYS A 8 -15.04 -7.38 23.71
C LYS A 8 -14.61 -5.91 23.76
N GLN A 9 -13.99 -5.39 22.70
CA GLN A 9 -13.59 -3.97 22.67
C GLN A 9 -14.79 -3.03 22.58
N LEU A 10 -15.83 -3.40 21.82
CA LEU A 10 -17.10 -2.65 21.78
C LEU A 10 -17.79 -2.62 23.15
N ALA A 11 -17.76 -3.75 23.88
CA ALA A 11 -18.30 -3.83 25.23
C ALA A 11 -17.51 -2.96 26.23
N ARG A 12 -16.19 -2.83 26.05
CA ARG A 12 -15.35 -1.93 26.84
C ARG A 12 -15.75 -0.46 26.63
N LEU A 13 -16.09 -0.05 25.41
CA LEU A 13 -16.65 1.28 25.14
C LEU A 13 -18.00 1.46 25.83
N GLY A 14 -18.85 0.43 25.82
CA GLY A 14 -20.14 0.45 26.51
C GLY A 14 -20.02 0.58 28.03
N ALA A 15 -19.01 -0.06 28.65
CA ALA A 15 -18.73 0.08 30.08
C ALA A 15 -18.25 1.50 30.46
N ALA A 16 -17.75 2.26 29.50
CA ALA A 16 -17.41 3.68 29.63
C ALA A 16 -18.53 4.62 29.13
N GLU A 17 -19.73 4.08 28.87
CA GLU A 17 -20.90 4.82 28.39
C GLU A 17 -20.70 5.53 27.04
N ILE A 18 -19.80 5.00 26.20
CA ILE A 18 -19.52 5.54 24.86
C ILE A 18 -20.40 4.83 23.82
N PRO A 19 -21.34 5.53 23.16
CA PRO A 19 -22.14 4.96 22.09
C PRO A 19 -21.30 4.77 20.82
N VAL A 20 -21.58 3.70 20.08
CA VAL A 20 -20.90 3.38 18.82
C VAL A 20 -21.92 3.32 17.69
N PHE A 21 -21.66 4.04 16.61
CA PHE A 21 -22.46 4.00 15.39
C PHE A 21 -21.59 3.47 14.27
N MET A 22 -22.09 2.48 13.53
CA MET A 22 -21.32 1.85 12.47
C MET A 22 -22.19 1.45 11.28
N ILE A 23 -21.53 1.32 10.13
CA ILE A 23 -22.06 0.74 8.90
C ILE A 23 -21.17 -0.44 8.48
N ALA A 24 -21.74 -1.41 7.79
CA ALA A 24 -21.00 -2.52 7.20
C ALA A 24 -20.41 -2.10 5.84
N GLY A 25 -19.12 -2.39 5.63
CA GLY A 25 -18.46 -2.23 4.33
C GLY A 25 -18.53 -3.48 3.46
N ASN A 26 -17.78 -3.49 2.36
CA ASN A 26 -17.67 -4.60 1.41
C ASN A 26 -17.22 -5.92 2.08
N HIS A 27 -16.19 -5.86 2.94
CA HIS A 27 -15.66 -7.05 3.61
C HIS A 27 -16.62 -7.64 4.65
N ASP A 28 -17.40 -6.79 5.32
CA ASP A 28 -18.40 -7.21 6.32
C ASP A 28 -19.64 -7.85 5.66
N ALA A 29 -20.01 -7.37 4.47
CA ALA A 29 -21.10 -7.96 3.69
C ALA A 29 -20.78 -9.41 3.26
N VAL A 30 -19.51 -9.76 3.10
CA VAL A 30 -19.02 -11.10 2.75
C VAL A 30 -18.76 -11.97 3.99
N GLY A 31 -18.42 -11.36 5.13
CA GLY A 31 -18.01 -12.06 6.35
C GLY A 31 -19.15 -12.78 7.08
N LYS A 32 -19.11 -14.14 7.10
CA LYS A 32 -20.01 -14.96 7.95
C LYS A 32 -19.79 -14.73 9.46
N MET A 33 -18.59 -14.32 9.88
CA MET A 33 -18.25 -14.13 11.31
C MET A 33 -18.84 -12.85 11.91
N THR A 34 -18.82 -11.73 11.20
CA THR A 34 -19.37 -10.45 11.71
C THR A 34 -20.89 -10.47 11.73
N ARG A 35 -21.55 -11.19 10.82
CA ARG A 35 -23.02 -11.36 10.80
C ARG A 35 -23.58 -12.22 11.93
N SER A 36 -22.78 -13.10 12.54
CA SER A 36 -23.27 -14.11 13.50
C SER A 36 -23.01 -13.78 14.97
N LEU A 37 -22.28 -12.69 15.25
CA LEU A 37 -21.95 -12.31 16.63
C LEU A 37 -22.94 -11.27 17.17
N PRO A 38 -23.50 -11.47 18.38
CA PRO A 38 -24.36 -10.47 19.01
C PRO A 38 -23.55 -9.23 19.37
N LEU A 39 -24.02 -8.06 18.94
CA LEU A 39 -23.40 -6.77 19.26
C LEU A 39 -23.84 -6.28 20.66
N PRO A 40 -22.96 -5.59 21.41
CA PRO A 40 -23.32 -4.93 22.65
C PRO A 40 -24.40 -3.85 22.48
N LYS A 41 -25.16 -3.56 23.53
CA LYS A 41 -26.31 -2.62 23.49
C LYS A 41 -25.93 -1.18 23.15
N ASN A 42 -24.68 -0.76 23.38
CA ASN A 42 -24.19 0.58 23.04
C ASN A 42 -23.86 0.73 21.55
N VAL A 43 -24.02 -0.32 20.75
CA VAL A 43 -23.66 -0.33 19.33
C VAL A 43 -24.92 -0.27 18.47
N THR A 44 -24.98 0.73 17.61
CA THR A 44 -26.01 0.88 16.59
C THR A 44 -25.41 0.59 15.22
N LEU A 45 -25.77 -0.55 14.63
CA LEU A 45 -25.46 -0.88 13.24
C LEU A 45 -26.58 -0.37 12.33
N LEU A 46 -26.28 0.59 11.46
CA LEU A 46 -27.27 1.17 10.55
C LEU A 46 -27.55 0.24 9.36
N GLY A 47 -28.80 0.22 8.91
CA GLY A 47 -29.34 -0.77 7.98
C GLY A 47 -28.66 -0.85 6.61
N ALA A 48 -28.76 -2.03 5.99
CA ALA A 48 -28.26 -2.30 4.65
C ALA A 48 -29.32 -2.24 3.54
N LYS A 49 -30.62 -2.18 3.91
CA LYS A 49 -31.73 -2.13 2.95
C LYS A 49 -32.02 -0.71 2.45
N LYS A 50 -31.79 0.28 3.30
CA LYS A 50 -31.96 1.71 3.05
C LYS A 50 -31.10 2.49 4.04
N ALA A 51 -30.85 3.76 3.74
CA ALA A 51 -30.21 4.66 4.69
C ALA A 51 -31.08 4.82 5.94
N GLU A 52 -30.42 4.83 7.11
CA GLU A 52 -31.04 4.98 8.42
C GLU A 52 -30.43 6.17 9.16
N SER A 53 -31.10 6.63 10.21
CA SER A 53 -30.63 7.72 11.05
C SER A 53 -30.78 7.38 12.52
N ALA A 54 -29.70 7.55 13.27
CA ALA A 54 -29.72 7.56 14.71
C ALA A 54 -29.60 9.00 15.23
N ARG A 55 -30.10 9.24 16.44
CA ARG A 55 -30.12 10.57 17.06
C ARG A 55 -29.53 10.53 18.45
N LEU A 56 -28.67 11.49 18.74
CA LEU A 56 -28.21 11.81 20.09
C LEU A 56 -28.92 13.10 20.50
N GLU A 57 -30.16 12.96 21.00
CA GLU A 57 -31.08 14.08 21.29
C GLU A 57 -30.43 15.11 22.23
N GLN A 58 -29.70 14.67 23.25
CA GLN A 58 -29.03 15.54 24.23
C GLN A 58 -27.94 16.42 23.61
N LEU A 59 -27.37 16.00 22.48
CA LEU A 59 -26.32 16.71 21.76
C LEU A 59 -26.84 17.40 20.49
N GLN A 60 -28.12 17.19 20.15
CA GLN A 60 -28.69 17.61 18.86
C GLN A 60 -27.84 17.12 17.67
N VAL A 61 -27.35 15.88 17.73
CA VAL A 61 -26.56 15.23 16.68
C VAL A 61 -27.38 14.17 15.96
N ALA A 62 -27.42 14.23 14.63
CA ALA A 62 -28.04 13.23 13.77
C ALA A 62 -26.94 12.46 13.01
N ILE A 63 -27.00 11.13 13.06
CA ILE A 63 -26.02 10.26 12.43
C ILE A 63 -26.74 9.44 11.36
N HIS A 64 -26.40 9.68 10.11
CA HIS A 64 -26.98 9.06 8.94
C HIS A 64 -26.01 8.05 8.37
N GLY A 65 -26.50 6.88 7.94
CA GLY A 65 -25.63 5.87 7.37
C GLY A 65 -26.37 4.81 6.60
N HIS A 66 -25.66 4.18 5.66
CA HIS A 66 -26.18 3.10 4.85
C HIS A 66 -25.11 2.01 4.71
N SER A 67 -25.39 0.84 5.28
CA SER A 67 -24.53 -0.34 5.17
C SER A 67 -24.60 -0.96 3.78
N PHE A 68 -23.54 -1.65 3.36
CA PHE A 68 -23.52 -2.43 2.14
C PHE A 68 -24.34 -3.71 2.30
N ALA A 69 -25.24 -3.97 1.34
CA ALA A 69 -26.01 -5.22 1.29
C ALA A 69 -25.19 -6.39 0.71
N ALA A 70 -24.24 -6.08 -0.17
CA ALA A 70 -23.40 -7.03 -0.89
C ALA A 70 -21.95 -6.56 -0.94
N ALA A 71 -21.05 -7.47 -1.35
CA ALA A 71 -19.62 -7.18 -1.47
C ALA A 71 -19.34 -6.02 -2.43
N ALA A 72 -20.02 -6.01 -3.57
CA ALA A 72 -19.93 -4.99 -4.59
C ALA A 72 -21.22 -4.18 -4.62
N VAL A 73 -21.07 -2.86 -4.62
CA VAL A 73 -22.16 -1.91 -4.79
C VAL A 73 -21.73 -0.95 -5.89
N PRO A 74 -22.19 -1.11 -7.13
CA PRO A 74 -21.72 -0.29 -8.25
C PRO A 74 -22.39 1.09 -8.29
N ASP A 75 -23.52 1.25 -7.60
CA ASP A 75 -24.36 2.44 -7.67
C ASP A 75 -23.97 3.48 -6.61
N ASN A 76 -24.16 4.76 -6.96
CA ASN A 76 -24.05 5.85 -6.01
C ASN A 76 -25.16 5.74 -4.95
N MET A 77 -24.77 5.56 -3.68
CA MET A 77 -25.71 5.42 -2.57
C MET A 77 -26.15 6.76 -1.98
N VAL A 78 -25.42 7.85 -2.22
CA VAL A 78 -25.67 9.17 -1.63
C VAL A 78 -27.11 9.66 -1.86
N PRO A 79 -27.73 9.52 -3.05
CA PRO A 79 -29.10 9.98 -3.26
C PRO A 79 -30.11 9.42 -2.25
N SER A 80 -29.92 8.18 -1.78
CA SER A 80 -30.80 7.52 -0.81
C SER A 80 -30.70 8.05 0.63
N TYR A 81 -29.66 8.83 0.95
CA TYR A 81 -29.49 9.41 2.28
C TYR A 81 -30.60 10.45 2.57
N PRO A 82 -31.13 10.49 3.80
CA PRO A 82 -32.18 11.44 4.17
C PRO A 82 -31.68 12.89 4.14
N PRO A 83 -32.58 13.89 4.09
CA PRO A 83 -32.17 15.29 4.24
C PRO A 83 -31.60 15.55 5.65
N ALA A 84 -30.73 16.57 5.75
CA ALA A 84 -30.20 17.04 7.03
C ALA A 84 -31.33 17.42 7.99
N VAL A 85 -31.17 17.07 9.26
CA VAL A 85 -32.05 17.54 10.34
C VAL A 85 -31.71 18.99 10.65
N ARG A 86 -32.67 19.88 10.44
CA ARG A 86 -32.47 21.33 10.61
C ARG A 86 -32.12 21.67 12.06
N GLY A 87 -31.07 22.48 12.25
CA GLY A 87 -30.64 22.95 13.57
C GLY A 87 -29.89 21.91 14.40
N TRP A 88 -29.51 20.80 13.79
CA TRP A 88 -28.73 19.73 14.39
C TRP A 88 -27.38 19.63 13.69
N PHE A 89 -26.40 19.01 14.34
CA PHE A 89 -25.14 18.63 13.69
C PHE A 89 -25.32 17.28 12.99
N ASN A 90 -25.13 17.24 11.68
CA ASN A 90 -25.44 16.09 10.83
C ASN A 90 -24.15 15.39 10.39
N ILE A 91 -24.03 14.10 10.75
CA ILE A 91 -22.91 13.24 10.41
C ILE A 91 -23.36 12.18 9.41
N GLY A 92 -22.74 12.11 8.24
CA GLY A 92 -22.91 11.02 7.28
C GLY A 92 -21.80 9.98 7.40
N LEU A 93 -22.16 8.72 7.65
CA LEU A 93 -21.25 7.57 7.60
C LEU A 93 -21.38 6.90 6.23
N LEU A 94 -20.32 6.87 5.42
CA LEU A 94 -20.38 6.27 4.08
C LEU A 94 -19.10 5.50 3.74
N HIS A 95 -19.26 4.24 3.33
CA HIS A 95 -18.17 3.45 2.77
C HIS A 95 -18.18 3.62 1.25
N THR A 96 -17.20 4.30 0.66
CA THR A 96 -17.25 4.70 -0.76
C THR A 96 -15.87 4.91 -1.39
N SER A 97 -15.79 4.76 -2.71
CA SER A 97 -14.71 5.27 -3.56
C SER A 97 -15.08 6.66 -4.10
N LEU A 98 -14.76 7.72 -3.36
CA LEU A 98 -15.04 9.12 -3.73
C LEU A 98 -14.12 9.59 -4.87
N ASP A 99 -14.69 10.21 -5.90
CA ASP A 99 -13.99 10.79 -7.06
C ASP A 99 -13.05 9.82 -7.79
N MET A 100 -13.30 8.51 -7.66
CA MET A 100 -12.55 7.47 -8.36
C MET A 100 -13.31 7.08 -9.64
N GLU A 101 -12.64 7.17 -10.78
CA GLU A 101 -13.20 6.71 -12.06
C GLU A 101 -13.40 5.18 -12.05
N ALA A 102 -14.41 4.72 -12.79
CA ALA A 102 -14.67 3.29 -12.97
C ALA A 102 -13.46 2.64 -13.68
N GLY A 103 -12.83 1.63 -13.05
CA GLY A 103 -11.74 0.84 -13.63
C GLY A 103 -10.36 0.90 -12.93
N GLY A 104 -10.15 1.74 -11.92
CA GLY A 104 -8.93 1.71 -11.08
C GLY A 104 -8.89 0.55 -10.06
N GLU A 105 -7.72 0.27 -9.44
CA GLU A 105 -7.53 -0.81 -8.43
C GLU A 105 -8.48 -0.70 -7.21
N HIS A 106 -9.07 0.48 -6.96
CA HIS A 106 -10.06 0.74 -5.90
C HIS A 106 -11.45 1.12 -6.43
N ALA A 107 -11.70 0.91 -7.72
CA ALA A 107 -12.90 1.41 -8.38
C ALA A 107 -14.12 0.52 -8.13
N CYS A 108 -15.25 1.18 -7.94
CA CYS A 108 -16.61 0.63 -7.93
C CYS A 108 -17.15 0.07 -6.60
N TYR A 109 -16.84 0.72 -5.47
CA TYR A 109 -17.59 0.53 -4.22
C TYR A 109 -18.35 1.81 -3.87
N ALA A 110 -19.65 1.80 -4.15
CA ALA A 110 -20.59 2.90 -4.01
C ALA A 110 -20.03 4.24 -4.50
N PRO A 111 -19.55 4.33 -5.76
CA PRO A 111 -18.84 5.53 -6.23
C PRO A 111 -19.74 6.75 -6.15
N CYS A 112 -19.18 7.86 -5.67
CA CYS A 112 -19.87 9.15 -5.61
C CYS A 112 -18.89 10.29 -5.89
N LYS A 113 -19.44 11.49 -6.14
CA LYS A 113 -18.66 12.71 -6.29
C LYS A 113 -18.73 13.55 -5.02
N LEU A 114 -17.72 14.37 -4.79
CA LEU A 114 -17.73 15.30 -3.66
C LEU A 114 -18.99 16.19 -3.64
N ALA A 115 -19.42 16.67 -4.81
CA ALA A 115 -20.62 17.48 -4.97
C ALA A 115 -21.92 16.76 -4.50
N ASP A 116 -21.99 15.42 -4.60
CA ASP A 116 -23.15 14.66 -4.12
C ASP A 116 -23.25 14.76 -2.58
N LEU A 117 -22.10 14.72 -1.90
CA LEU A 117 -22.00 14.81 -0.43
C LEU A 117 -22.31 16.23 0.06
N GLU A 118 -21.81 17.24 -0.63
CA GLU A 118 -22.07 18.66 -0.32
C GLU A 118 -23.55 19.00 -0.49
N ALA A 119 -24.20 18.48 -1.53
CA ALA A 119 -25.62 18.72 -1.80
C ALA A 119 -26.57 18.20 -0.70
N LYS A 120 -26.12 17.28 0.18
CA LYS A 120 -26.92 16.80 1.31
C LYS A 120 -27.00 17.78 2.48
N GLY A 121 -26.10 18.75 2.53
CA GLY A 121 -26.06 19.75 3.61
C GLY A 121 -25.72 19.16 4.97
N TYR A 122 -24.97 18.06 5.03
CA TYR A 122 -24.43 17.53 6.28
C TYR A 122 -23.17 18.30 6.67
N ASP A 123 -22.89 18.39 7.97
CA ASP A 123 -21.74 19.11 8.51
C ASP A 123 -20.44 18.29 8.42
N TYR A 124 -20.56 16.96 8.55
CA TYR A 124 -19.43 16.02 8.51
C TYR A 124 -19.77 14.72 7.77
N TRP A 125 -18.92 14.31 6.83
CA TRP A 125 -18.91 12.97 6.23
C TRP A 125 -17.70 12.17 6.71
N ALA A 126 -17.98 11.16 7.54
CA ALA A 126 -17.02 10.14 7.97
C ALA A 126 -16.98 9.01 6.94
N LEU A 127 -15.99 9.08 6.05
CA LEU A 127 -15.85 8.12 4.97
C LEU A 127 -15.04 6.89 5.41
N GLY A 128 -15.32 5.74 4.78
CA GLY A 128 -14.52 4.52 4.87
C GLY A 128 -14.29 3.93 3.48
N HIS A 129 -13.46 2.89 3.39
CA HIS A 129 -12.99 2.16 2.18
C HIS A 129 -11.53 2.44 1.85
N VAL A 130 -11.15 3.70 1.67
CA VAL A 130 -9.78 4.10 1.32
C VAL A 130 -8.86 4.02 2.54
N HIS A 131 -7.78 3.23 2.44
CA HIS A 131 -6.82 3.03 3.53
C HIS A 131 -5.86 4.21 3.74
N GLN A 132 -5.72 5.08 2.73
CA GLN A 132 -4.96 6.31 2.86
C GLN A 132 -5.82 7.40 3.54
N ARG A 133 -5.33 7.93 4.65
CA ARG A 133 -5.94 9.08 5.32
C ARG A 133 -5.95 10.29 4.40
N ALA A 134 -7.10 10.95 4.27
CA ALA A 134 -7.25 12.17 3.48
C ALA A 134 -8.43 13.01 3.96
N ILE A 135 -8.25 14.33 4.06
CA ILE A 135 -9.33 15.30 4.15
C ILE A 135 -9.63 15.79 2.74
N ARG A 136 -10.86 15.56 2.28
CA ARG A 136 -11.34 15.84 0.92
C ARG A 136 -12.05 17.19 0.83
N SER A 137 -12.68 17.63 1.92
CA SER A 137 -13.20 18.98 2.10
C SER A 137 -13.13 19.36 3.58
N GLN A 138 -12.96 20.65 3.86
CA GLN A 138 -12.95 21.21 5.22
C GLN A 138 -14.32 21.75 5.62
N SER A 139 -15.18 22.08 4.66
CA SER A 139 -16.51 22.64 4.91
C SER A 139 -17.46 22.29 3.76
N PRO A 140 -18.32 21.27 3.91
CA PRO A 140 -18.41 20.40 5.09
C PRO A 140 -17.16 19.55 5.26
N LEU A 141 -16.87 19.08 6.48
CA LEU A 141 -15.75 18.17 6.67
C LEU A 141 -16.05 16.87 5.92
N VAL A 142 -15.16 16.44 5.03
CA VAL A 142 -15.27 15.14 4.34
C VAL A 142 -13.93 14.46 4.49
N ALA A 143 -13.88 13.33 5.21
CA ALA A 143 -12.60 12.73 5.58
C ALA A 143 -12.62 11.21 5.52
N TYR A 144 -11.55 10.64 4.96
CA TYR A 144 -11.13 9.26 5.16
C TYR A 144 -10.14 9.20 6.33
N PRO A 145 -10.43 8.46 7.41
CA PRO A 145 -9.47 8.27 8.50
C PRO A 145 -8.31 7.35 8.10
N GLY A 146 -8.49 6.56 7.03
CA GLY A 146 -7.54 5.53 6.60
C GLY A 146 -7.76 4.21 7.35
N ASN A 147 -6.74 3.36 7.38
CA ASN A 147 -6.72 2.15 8.20
C ASN A 147 -6.01 2.36 9.55
N LEU A 148 -6.22 1.44 10.49
CA LEU A 148 -5.62 1.47 11.83
C LEU A 148 -4.18 0.96 11.87
N GLN A 149 -3.83 0.06 10.94
CA GLN A 149 -2.51 -0.55 10.84
C GLN A 149 -2.25 -0.88 9.36
N GLY A 150 -1.08 -0.46 8.87
CA GLY A 150 -0.65 -0.76 7.51
C GLY A 150 -0.41 -2.26 7.37
N ARG A 151 -0.93 -2.85 6.30
CA ARG A 151 -0.89 -4.31 6.04
C ARG A 151 0.19 -4.70 5.04
N HIS A 152 0.69 -3.76 4.26
CA HIS A 152 1.74 -3.97 3.28
C HIS A 152 2.51 -2.69 3.01
N ILE A 153 3.66 -2.82 2.38
CA ILE A 153 4.60 -1.74 2.08
C ILE A 153 4.05 -0.52 1.35
N ARG A 154 2.95 -0.63 0.58
CA ARG A 154 2.31 0.53 -0.07
C ARG A 154 1.53 1.41 0.92
N GLU A 155 1.32 0.96 2.14
CA GLU A 155 0.59 1.67 3.20
C GLU A 155 1.58 2.27 4.20
N THR A 156 2.44 3.17 3.73
CA THR A 156 3.47 3.82 4.56
C THR A 156 2.91 4.88 5.50
N GLY A 157 3.75 5.32 6.45
CA GLY A 157 3.43 6.35 7.42
C GLY A 157 2.47 5.92 8.52
N ALA A 158 2.20 6.86 9.43
CA ALA A 158 1.37 6.64 10.60
C ALA A 158 -0.07 6.25 10.25
N LYS A 159 -0.59 5.21 10.92
CA LYS A 159 -1.96 4.69 10.76
C LYS A 159 -2.74 4.83 12.07
N GLY A 160 -4.06 5.00 12.00
CA GLY A 160 -4.84 5.34 13.18
C GLY A 160 -6.22 5.88 12.89
N CYS A 161 -6.69 6.80 13.72
CA CYS A 161 -8.03 7.37 13.59
C CYS A 161 -8.03 8.91 13.60
N LEU A 162 -9.15 9.49 13.16
CA LEU A 162 -9.39 10.92 13.24
C LEU A 162 -10.28 11.22 14.45
N LEU A 163 -9.76 11.99 15.40
CA LEU A 163 -10.52 12.59 16.47
C LEU A 163 -11.16 13.88 15.95
N VAL A 164 -12.48 13.89 15.84
CA VAL A 164 -13.25 15.06 15.44
C VAL A 164 -13.91 15.65 16.67
N THR A 165 -13.59 16.91 16.97
CA THR A 165 -14.19 17.67 18.07
C THR A 165 -15.12 18.72 17.47
N VAL A 166 -16.33 18.82 18.00
CA VAL A 166 -17.34 19.79 17.59
C VAL A 166 -17.78 20.54 18.83
N ASP A 167 -17.82 21.87 18.77
CA ASP A 167 -18.32 22.71 19.86
C ASP A 167 -19.78 23.14 19.63
N ASP A 168 -20.34 23.86 20.60
CA ASP A 168 -21.73 24.34 20.57
C ASP A 168 -22.00 25.35 19.43
N SER A 169 -20.96 25.91 18.81
CA SER A 169 -21.05 26.77 17.62
C SER A 169 -20.96 25.99 16.31
N HIS A 170 -20.94 24.66 16.38
CA HIS A 170 -20.68 23.73 15.28
C HIS A 170 -19.30 23.92 14.63
N THR A 171 -18.34 24.52 15.33
CA THR A 171 -16.96 24.61 14.84
C THR A 171 -16.31 23.24 14.94
N VAL A 172 -15.77 22.75 13.82
CA VAL A 172 -15.17 21.42 13.71
C VAL A 172 -13.65 21.52 13.77
N ARG A 173 -13.04 20.78 14.71
CA ARG A 173 -11.59 20.56 14.76
C ARG A 173 -11.28 19.09 14.52
N THR A 174 -10.26 18.85 13.72
CA THR A 174 -9.76 17.49 13.47
C THR A 174 -8.36 17.32 14.03
N ASP A 175 -8.12 16.18 14.64
CA ASP A 175 -6.82 15.77 15.14
C ASP A 175 -6.58 14.30 14.84
N PHE A 176 -5.38 13.94 14.42
CA PHE A 176 -5.07 12.55 14.08
C PHE A 176 -4.36 11.84 15.21
N GLN A 177 -4.88 10.68 15.56
CA GLN A 177 -4.36 9.85 16.61
C GLN A 177 -3.73 8.61 15.98
N ALA A 178 -2.40 8.53 16.04
CA ALA A 178 -1.65 7.36 15.62
C ALA A 178 -1.92 6.19 16.59
N LEU A 179 -2.29 5.04 16.05
CA LEU A 179 -2.65 3.83 16.81
C LEU A 179 -1.89 2.60 16.32
N ASP A 180 -1.07 2.75 15.30
CA ASP A 180 -0.21 1.73 14.73
C ASP A 180 0.84 1.27 15.73
N VAL A 181 1.18 -0.02 15.65
CA VAL A 181 2.19 -0.65 16.52
C VAL A 181 3.51 -0.90 15.77
N PHE A 182 3.50 -0.74 14.45
CA PHE A 182 4.67 -0.74 13.59
C PHE A 182 4.36 0.03 12.28
N ARG A 183 5.39 0.53 11.60
CA ARG A 183 5.25 1.28 10.35
C ARG A 183 5.91 0.60 9.16
N TRP A 184 5.27 0.69 8.02
CA TRP A 184 5.88 0.40 6.73
C TRP A 184 6.58 1.65 6.21
N GLU A 185 7.81 1.54 5.77
CA GLU A 185 8.52 2.67 5.17
C GLU A 185 9.37 2.26 3.97
N HIS A 186 9.52 3.20 3.04
CA HIS A 186 10.40 3.03 1.88
C HIS A 186 11.70 3.78 2.11
N CYS A 187 12.78 3.03 2.32
CA CYS A 187 14.13 3.57 2.41
C CYS A 187 14.75 3.62 1.01
N LEU A 188 14.66 4.77 0.34
CA LEU A 188 15.36 5.01 -0.92
C LEU A 188 16.80 5.44 -0.64
N VAL A 189 17.76 4.68 -1.18
CA VAL A 189 19.19 4.93 -1.06
C VAL A 189 19.71 5.32 -2.43
N ASP A 190 20.27 6.53 -2.54
CA ASP A 190 20.95 6.97 -3.75
C ASP A 190 22.28 6.24 -3.89
N ALA A 191 22.38 5.41 -4.92
CA ALA A 191 23.60 4.67 -5.25
C ALA A 191 24.56 5.50 -6.11
N THR A 192 24.14 6.65 -6.63
CA THR A 192 24.91 7.42 -7.61
C THR A 192 26.31 7.77 -7.10
N GLY A 193 27.34 7.46 -7.88
CA GLY A 193 28.73 7.76 -7.52
C GLY A 193 29.34 6.87 -6.44
N ALA A 194 28.64 5.83 -5.97
CA ALA A 194 29.17 4.96 -4.93
C ALA A 194 30.28 4.06 -5.48
N VAL A 195 31.42 4.05 -4.80
CA VAL A 195 32.64 3.37 -5.27
C VAL A 195 32.63 1.87 -5.02
N ASP A 196 31.96 1.42 -3.95
CA ASP A 196 31.88 0.01 -3.53
C ASP A 196 30.60 -0.28 -2.71
N GLY A 197 30.41 -1.55 -2.37
CA GLY A 197 29.30 -2.00 -1.50
C GLY A 197 29.33 -1.39 -0.10
N ASP A 198 30.50 -1.16 0.48
CA ASP A 198 30.63 -0.62 1.85
C ASP A 198 30.09 0.82 1.95
N GLU A 199 30.38 1.65 0.95
CA GLU A 199 29.82 3.00 0.86
C GLU A 199 28.28 2.96 0.77
N LEU A 200 27.72 2.04 -0.01
CA LEU A 200 26.28 1.85 -0.13
C LEU A 200 25.65 1.40 1.20
N LEU A 201 26.31 0.51 1.95
CA LEU A 201 25.85 0.10 3.28
C LEU A 201 25.85 1.27 4.25
N LEU A 202 26.86 2.15 4.19
CA LEU A 202 26.91 3.35 5.01
C LEU A 202 25.80 4.33 4.65
N ARG A 203 25.53 4.54 3.35
CA ARG A 203 24.42 5.38 2.88
C ARG A 203 23.07 4.82 3.35
N PHE A 204 22.88 3.50 3.26
CA PHE A 204 21.71 2.82 3.81
C PHE A 204 21.59 3.00 5.33
N GLN A 205 22.68 2.80 6.07
CA GLN A 205 22.72 2.97 7.53
C GLN A 205 22.21 4.35 7.93
N ASN A 206 22.71 5.40 7.27
CA ASN A 206 22.32 6.78 7.55
C ASN A 206 20.84 7.04 7.21
N ALA A 207 20.37 6.55 6.05
CA ALA A 207 18.97 6.70 5.64
C ALA A 207 18.01 5.95 6.58
N ALA A 208 18.35 4.72 6.96
CA ALA A 208 17.58 3.93 7.90
C ALA A 208 17.55 4.54 9.31
N ALA A 209 18.68 5.10 9.77
CA ALA A 209 18.76 5.76 11.08
C ALA A 209 17.90 7.02 11.12
N LEU A 210 17.91 7.81 10.04
CA LEU A 210 17.03 8.97 9.91
C LEU A 210 15.55 8.56 9.98
N LEU A 211 15.13 7.55 9.20
CA LEU A 211 13.76 7.04 9.24
C LEU A 211 13.37 6.54 10.63
N ASN A 212 14.25 5.79 11.31
CA ASN A 212 14.00 5.28 12.66
C ASN A 212 13.77 6.43 13.66
N SER A 213 14.59 7.49 13.58
CA SER A 213 14.46 8.67 14.45
C SER A 213 13.17 9.47 14.21
N GLN A 214 12.64 9.48 12.98
CA GLN A 214 11.40 10.18 12.64
C GLN A 214 10.13 9.47 13.15
N HIS A 215 10.27 8.25 13.64
CA HIS A 215 9.16 7.41 14.06
C HIS A 215 9.22 7.03 15.54
N ASP A 216 9.93 7.83 16.36
CA ASP A 216 10.04 7.64 17.81
C ASP A 216 10.47 6.20 18.18
N GLU A 217 11.36 5.60 17.39
CA GLU A 217 11.89 4.23 17.56
C GLU A 217 10.83 3.11 17.53
N MET A 218 9.63 3.39 17.00
CA MET A 218 8.61 2.39 16.72
C MET A 218 9.16 1.33 15.75
N PRO A 219 8.78 0.04 15.89
CA PRO A 219 9.21 -0.98 14.93
C PRO A 219 8.90 -0.61 13.48
N LEU A 220 9.91 -0.74 12.61
CA LEU A 220 9.83 -0.41 11.19
C LEU A 220 9.98 -1.65 10.33
N ALA A 221 9.14 -1.73 9.29
CA ALA A 221 9.27 -2.67 8.19
C ALA A 221 9.68 -1.90 6.93
N LEU A 222 10.96 -1.98 6.59
CA LEU A 222 11.57 -1.23 5.49
C LEU A 222 11.60 -2.02 4.19
N ARG A 223 11.23 -1.37 3.09
CA ARG A 223 11.75 -1.74 1.78
C ARG A 223 12.95 -0.87 1.48
N ALA A 224 14.11 -1.48 1.30
CA ALA A 224 15.33 -0.77 0.91
C ALA A 224 15.47 -0.80 -0.62
N THR A 225 15.46 0.36 -1.27
CA THR A 225 15.73 0.45 -2.72
C THR A 225 17.01 1.22 -2.94
N PHE A 226 18.01 0.57 -3.53
CA PHE A 226 19.25 1.21 -3.97
C PHE A 226 19.09 1.59 -5.44
N ARG A 227 19.15 2.88 -5.75
CA ARG A 227 18.90 3.38 -7.09
C ARG A 227 19.98 4.36 -7.52
N GLY A 228 20.54 4.18 -8.72
CA GLY A 228 21.54 5.08 -9.28
C GLY A 228 22.64 4.37 -10.06
N ARG A 229 23.48 5.15 -10.72
CA ARG A 229 24.65 4.63 -11.45
C ARG A 229 25.87 4.59 -10.52
N CYS A 230 26.49 3.43 -10.34
CA CYS A 230 27.57 3.23 -9.37
C CYS A 230 28.62 2.23 -9.86
N ALA A 231 29.86 2.38 -9.40
CA ALA A 231 30.93 1.42 -9.65
C ALA A 231 30.65 0.06 -8.96
N ALA A 232 29.96 0.09 -7.81
CA ALA A 232 29.55 -1.08 -7.05
C ALA A 232 28.56 -2.02 -7.77
N HIS A 233 27.97 -1.63 -8.91
CA HIS A 233 26.92 -2.40 -9.59
C HIS A 233 27.34 -3.86 -9.88
N ALA A 234 28.56 -4.07 -10.39
CA ALA A 234 29.06 -5.40 -10.72
C ALA A 234 29.31 -6.26 -9.47
N GLU A 235 29.69 -5.65 -8.35
CA GLU A 235 29.85 -6.31 -7.06
C GLU A 235 28.50 -6.82 -6.55
N LEU A 236 27.50 -5.93 -6.51
CA LEU A 236 26.14 -6.24 -6.06
C LEU A 236 25.50 -7.37 -6.88
N ALA A 237 25.70 -7.35 -8.20
CA ALA A 237 25.14 -8.34 -9.11
C ALA A 237 25.78 -9.74 -8.95
N ARG A 238 27.03 -9.83 -8.47
CA ARG A 238 27.73 -11.12 -8.28
C ARG A 238 27.23 -11.90 -7.06
N ALA A 239 26.79 -11.20 -6.02
CA ALA A 239 26.42 -11.81 -4.73
C ALA A 239 25.17 -11.14 -4.10
N PRO A 240 24.00 -11.21 -4.77
CA PRO A 240 22.79 -10.53 -4.31
C PRO A 240 22.32 -10.99 -2.93
N ASP A 241 22.43 -12.29 -2.61
CA ASP A 241 22.01 -12.82 -1.30
C ASP A 241 22.91 -12.33 -0.16
N THR A 242 24.22 -12.24 -0.41
CA THR A 242 25.18 -11.68 0.55
C THR A 242 24.83 -10.22 0.84
N TRP A 243 24.56 -9.45 -0.21
CA TRP A 243 24.16 -8.05 -0.08
C TRP A 243 22.87 -7.88 0.73
N VAL A 244 21.83 -8.67 0.41
CA VAL A 244 20.57 -8.66 1.15
C VAL A 244 20.79 -8.94 2.65
N ASN A 245 21.66 -9.90 2.97
CA ASN A 245 21.98 -10.23 4.36
C ASN A 245 22.79 -9.13 5.05
N GLN A 246 23.71 -8.47 4.37
CA GLN A 246 24.44 -7.32 4.90
C GLN A 246 23.51 -6.13 5.19
N VAL A 247 22.59 -5.82 4.27
CA VAL A 247 21.58 -4.76 4.47
C VAL A 247 20.68 -5.09 5.66
N ARG A 248 20.24 -6.35 5.80
CA ARG A 248 19.46 -6.81 6.97
C ARG A 248 20.25 -6.69 8.27
N ALA A 249 21.50 -7.14 8.29
CA ALA A 249 22.36 -7.02 9.48
C ALA A 249 22.55 -5.56 9.89
N LYS A 250 22.76 -4.68 8.90
CA LYS A 250 22.92 -3.25 9.13
C LYS A 250 21.65 -2.58 9.65
N ALA A 251 20.48 -3.00 9.15
CA ALA A 251 19.20 -2.53 9.66
C ALA A 251 18.98 -2.92 11.13
N MET A 252 19.33 -4.16 11.51
CA MET A 252 19.23 -4.62 12.90
C MET A 252 20.14 -3.80 13.83
N GLU A 253 21.35 -3.45 13.39
CA GLU A 253 22.28 -2.59 14.11
C GLU A 253 21.69 -1.19 14.35
N VAL A 254 21.17 -0.54 13.30
CA VAL A 254 20.57 0.80 13.36
C VAL A 254 19.38 0.85 14.32
N GLY A 255 18.49 -0.14 14.23
CA GLY A 255 17.24 -0.16 14.97
C GLY A 255 17.32 -0.74 16.37
N GLY A 256 18.50 -1.20 16.83
CA GLY A 256 18.59 -2.02 18.06
C GLY A 256 17.68 -3.26 18.01
N GLY A 257 17.42 -3.79 16.82
CA GLY A 257 16.46 -4.87 16.57
C GLY A 257 15.04 -4.45 16.16
N ASN A 258 14.68 -3.16 16.21
CA ASN A 258 13.34 -2.67 15.85
C ASN A 258 13.16 -2.38 14.35
N VAL A 259 14.22 -2.40 13.56
CA VAL A 259 14.14 -2.16 12.10
C VAL A 259 14.31 -3.49 11.37
N TRP A 260 13.23 -3.92 10.72
CA TRP A 260 13.17 -5.11 9.89
C TRP A 260 13.17 -4.73 8.40
N VAL A 261 13.88 -5.48 7.57
CA VAL A 261 13.90 -5.27 6.11
C VAL A 261 13.00 -6.29 5.44
N GLU A 262 11.88 -5.81 4.89
CA GLU A 262 10.93 -6.60 4.09
C GLU A 262 11.56 -7.07 2.80
N LYS A 263 12.14 -6.14 2.04
CA LYS A 263 12.73 -6.41 0.74
C LYS A 263 13.86 -5.44 0.44
N VAL A 264 14.91 -5.97 -0.20
CA VAL A 264 15.95 -5.16 -0.83
C VAL A 264 15.70 -5.17 -2.34
N ARG A 265 15.73 -4.00 -2.96
CA ARG A 265 15.66 -3.80 -4.40
C ARG A 265 16.94 -3.15 -4.88
N LEU A 266 17.56 -3.77 -5.86
CA LEU A 266 18.74 -3.26 -6.55
C LEU A 266 18.29 -2.69 -7.89
N GLU A 267 18.13 -1.37 -7.93
CA GLU A 267 17.81 -0.60 -9.14
C GLU A 267 19.05 0.20 -9.56
N THR A 268 20.22 -0.45 -9.49
CA THR A 268 21.52 0.16 -9.82
C THR A 268 21.91 -0.14 -11.26
N ALA A 269 22.77 0.71 -11.83
CA ALA A 269 23.40 0.50 -13.12
C ALA A 269 24.89 0.85 -13.04
N ALA A 270 25.69 0.39 -14.00
CA ALA A 270 27.10 0.76 -14.08
C ALA A 270 27.28 2.24 -14.48
N GLU A 271 28.31 2.91 -13.93
CA GLU A 271 28.64 4.32 -14.22
C GLU A 271 29.07 4.52 -15.66
N VAL A 272 29.98 3.68 -16.11
CA VAL A 272 30.28 3.50 -17.52
C VAL A 272 29.34 2.38 -17.93
N GLU A 273 28.48 2.59 -18.94
CA GLU A 273 28.08 1.45 -19.76
C GLU A 273 29.38 0.75 -20.05
N GLN A 274 29.55 -0.52 -19.66
CA GLN A 274 30.66 -1.26 -20.23
C GLN A 274 30.42 -1.17 -21.73
N GLN A 275 31.05 -0.20 -22.40
CA GLN A 275 31.53 -0.37 -23.74
C GLN A 275 32.21 -1.70 -23.60
N VAL A 276 31.55 -2.69 -24.15
CA VAL A 276 32.10 -4.02 -24.32
C VAL A 276 33.29 -3.75 -25.23
N ALA A 277 34.40 -3.40 -24.60
CA ALA A 277 35.61 -2.97 -25.24
C ALA A 277 36.33 -4.24 -25.66
N SER A 278 35.71 -4.90 -26.64
CA SER A 278 36.33 -5.49 -27.81
C SER A 278 35.16 -5.87 -28.72
N GLU A 279 34.99 -5.14 -29.82
CA GLU A 279 34.05 -5.45 -30.90
C GLU A 279 34.32 -6.82 -31.55
N ASP A 280 35.39 -7.53 -31.15
CA ASP A 280 35.66 -8.92 -31.52
C ASP A 280 35.79 -9.82 -30.28
N GLY A 281 34.73 -10.59 -30.00
CA GLY A 281 34.78 -11.70 -29.04
C GLY A 281 33.44 -12.09 -28.41
N PRO A 282 33.37 -13.20 -27.65
CA PRO A 282 32.12 -13.77 -27.12
C PRO A 282 31.30 -12.84 -26.21
N LEU A 283 31.95 -11.85 -25.59
CA LEU A 283 31.27 -10.85 -24.76
C LEU A 283 30.61 -9.76 -25.62
N GLY A 284 31.22 -9.41 -26.75
CA GLY A 284 30.67 -8.50 -27.76
C GLY A 284 29.42 -9.09 -28.40
N GLU A 285 29.54 -10.33 -28.89
CA GLU A 285 28.42 -11.09 -29.47
C GLU A 285 27.24 -11.22 -28.49
N LEU A 286 27.51 -11.51 -27.21
CA LEU A 286 26.45 -11.57 -26.19
C LEU A 286 25.75 -10.21 -26.00
N ALA A 287 26.49 -9.11 -26.00
CA ALA A 287 25.92 -7.78 -25.82
C ALA A 287 25.13 -7.31 -27.04
N GLU A 288 25.56 -7.66 -28.25
CA GLU A 288 24.80 -7.44 -29.48
C GLU A 288 23.52 -8.26 -29.48
N LEU A 289 23.58 -9.55 -29.13
CA LEU A 289 22.42 -10.43 -29.05
C LEU A 289 21.39 -9.92 -28.02
N VAL A 290 21.85 -9.48 -26.85
CA VAL A 290 20.96 -8.86 -25.84
C VAL A 290 20.27 -7.61 -26.37
N ARG A 291 20.98 -6.77 -27.13
CA ARG A 291 20.43 -5.56 -27.74
C ARG A 291 19.41 -5.91 -28.82
N GLU A 292 19.76 -6.84 -29.71
CA GLU A 292 18.90 -7.32 -30.80
C GLU A 292 17.59 -7.89 -30.26
N ILE A 293 17.64 -8.73 -29.22
CA ILE A 293 16.45 -9.28 -28.57
C ILE A 293 15.60 -8.16 -27.94
N CYS A 294 16.22 -7.16 -27.29
CA CYS A 294 15.46 -6.08 -26.66
C CYS A 294 14.75 -5.18 -27.68
N ASP A 295 15.34 -4.99 -28.86
CA ASP A 295 14.88 -4.07 -29.90
C ASP A 295 13.92 -4.74 -30.92
N SER A 296 13.88 -6.08 -30.97
CA SER A 296 13.03 -6.85 -31.88
C SER A 296 11.80 -7.45 -31.18
N PRO A 297 10.57 -6.96 -31.45
CA PRO A 297 9.34 -7.57 -30.94
C PRO A 297 9.19 -9.05 -31.30
N GLN A 298 9.66 -9.43 -32.50
CA GLN A 298 9.60 -10.81 -32.98
C GLN A 298 10.47 -11.74 -32.14
N LEU A 299 11.69 -11.32 -31.79
CA LEU A 299 12.58 -12.12 -30.93
C LEU A 299 12.05 -12.20 -29.49
N LEU A 300 11.34 -11.18 -29.01
CA LEU A 300 10.65 -11.23 -27.71
C LEU A 300 9.49 -12.23 -27.72
N ASP A 301 8.76 -12.34 -28.83
CA ASP A 301 7.69 -13.35 -29.00
C ASP A 301 8.27 -14.77 -29.09
N GLU A 302 9.40 -14.96 -29.77
CA GLU A 302 10.14 -16.23 -29.80
C GLU A 302 10.64 -16.62 -28.41
N LEU A 303 11.25 -15.67 -27.68
CA LEU A 303 11.71 -15.88 -26.30
C LEU A 303 10.53 -16.22 -25.37
N TYR A 304 9.38 -15.58 -25.55
CA TYR A 304 8.15 -15.95 -24.84
C TYR A 304 7.73 -17.38 -25.16
N GLY A 305 7.80 -17.80 -26.43
CA GLY A 305 7.51 -19.15 -26.88
C GLY A 305 8.34 -20.21 -26.15
N GLU A 306 9.65 -19.98 -26.03
CA GLU A 306 10.57 -20.86 -25.28
C GLU A 306 10.25 -20.91 -23.77
N LEU A 307 9.79 -19.79 -23.21
CA LEU A 307 9.41 -19.69 -21.80
C LEU A 307 7.95 -20.13 -21.53
N ALA A 308 7.15 -20.39 -22.56
CA ALA A 308 5.72 -20.70 -22.42
C ALA A 308 5.49 -22.01 -21.67
N ASP A 309 6.37 -23.00 -21.86
CA ASP A 309 6.33 -24.27 -21.13
C ASP A 309 6.63 -24.10 -19.64
N LEU A 310 7.41 -23.07 -19.28
CA LEU A 310 7.66 -22.71 -17.88
C LEU A 310 6.36 -22.20 -17.24
N LYS A 311 5.57 -21.39 -17.96
CA LYS A 311 4.29 -20.85 -17.48
C LYS A 311 3.33 -21.95 -17.01
N GLY A 312 3.26 -23.05 -17.75
CA GLY A 312 2.41 -24.21 -17.40
C GLY A 312 2.87 -24.97 -16.15
N LYS A 313 4.12 -24.78 -15.72
CA LYS A 313 4.73 -25.46 -14.57
C LYS A 313 4.88 -24.53 -13.35
N LEU A 314 4.53 -23.26 -13.47
CA LEU A 314 4.64 -22.30 -12.37
C LEU A 314 3.56 -22.54 -11.31
N PRO A 315 3.92 -22.52 -10.01
CA PRO A 315 2.96 -22.43 -8.93
C PRO A 315 2.02 -21.22 -9.10
N PRO A 316 0.74 -21.32 -8.71
CA PRO A 316 -0.24 -20.23 -8.82
C PRO A 316 0.24 -18.91 -8.18
N GLU A 317 1.03 -19.00 -7.12
CA GLU A 317 1.58 -17.86 -6.36
C GLU A 317 2.62 -17.04 -7.15
N LEU A 318 3.21 -17.63 -8.19
CA LEU A 318 4.17 -16.97 -9.11
C LEU A 318 3.51 -16.57 -10.44
N ALA A 319 2.29 -17.04 -10.69
CA ALA A 319 1.47 -16.65 -11.83
C ALA A 319 0.59 -15.44 -11.54
N GLU A 320 0.17 -15.25 -10.27
CA GLU A 320 -0.75 -14.19 -9.83
C GLU A 320 -0.18 -13.42 -8.62
N GLY A 321 -0.25 -12.07 -8.64
CA GLY A 321 0.19 -11.20 -7.52
C GLY A 321 1.35 -10.23 -7.83
N GLU A 322 1.86 -9.52 -6.82
CA GLU A 322 2.92 -8.49 -6.96
C GLU A 322 4.28 -9.03 -7.45
N GLY A 323 4.50 -10.35 -7.37
CA GLY A 323 5.68 -11.05 -7.88
C GLY A 323 5.41 -11.88 -9.14
N ALA A 324 4.24 -11.72 -9.75
CA ALA A 324 3.84 -12.53 -10.90
C ALA A 324 4.81 -12.36 -12.08
N LEU A 325 5.20 -13.49 -12.67
CA LEU A 325 6.01 -13.53 -13.87
C LEU A 325 5.15 -13.10 -15.06
N LYS A 326 5.35 -11.88 -15.56
CA LYS A 326 4.62 -11.33 -16.70
C LYS A 326 5.27 -11.76 -18.01
N LEU A 327 5.33 -13.07 -18.25
CA LEU A 327 6.02 -13.63 -19.41
C LEU A 327 5.49 -13.12 -20.76
N ALA A 328 4.22 -12.71 -20.82
CA ALA A 328 3.61 -12.15 -22.04
C ALA A 328 3.77 -10.62 -22.20
N ASP A 329 4.42 -9.95 -21.26
CA ASP A 329 4.66 -8.49 -21.28
C ASP A 329 6.06 -8.21 -21.85
N HIS A 330 6.12 -7.58 -23.03
CA HIS A 330 7.39 -7.25 -23.70
C HIS A 330 8.30 -6.36 -22.85
N ASP A 331 7.76 -5.42 -22.06
CA ASP A 331 8.57 -4.57 -21.19
C ASP A 331 9.10 -5.32 -19.97
N TRP A 332 8.38 -6.34 -19.54
CA TRP A 332 8.88 -7.27 -18.53
C TRP A 332 9.99 -8.17 -19.09
N LEU A 333 9.82 -8.71 -20.30
CA LEU A 333 10.85 -9.52 -20.98
C LEU A 333 12.12 -8.71 -21.27
N ARG A 334 12.00 -7.46 -21.75
CA ARG A 334 13.16 -6.57 -21.95
C ARG A 334 13.97 -6.36 -20.67
N ARG A 335 13.28 -6.18 -19.54
CA ARG A 335 13.93 -6.07 -18.22
C ARG A 335 14.62 -7.37 -17.85
N LEU A 336 13.96 -8.52 -18.02
CA LEU A 336 14.53 -9.83 -17.74
C LEU A 336 15.82 -10.08 -18.55
N VAL A 337 15.81 -9.80 -19.85
CA VAL A 337 16.97 -9.99 -20.74
C VAL A 337 18.14 -9.09 -20.31
N ARG A 338 17.86 -7.82 -19.96
CA ARG A 338 18.88 -6.90 -19.44
C ARG A 338 19.43 -7.33 -18.08
N GLU A 339 18.61 -7.89 -17.20
CA GLU A 339 19.04 -8.44 -15.91
C GLU A 339 19.87 -9.73 -16.07
N ALA A 340 19.60 -10.53 -17.12
CA ALA A 340 20.34 -11.75 -17.41
C ALA A 340 21.76 -11.47 -17.96
N GLN A 341 21.94 -10.37 -18.71
CA GLN A 341 23.23 -10.00 -19.31
C GLN A 341 24.42 -10.02 -18.32
N PRO A 342 24.39 -9.32 -17.16
CA PRO A 342 25.52 -9.33 -16.22
C PRO A 342 25.77 -10.73 -15.61
N LEU A 343 24.74 -11.56 -15.44
CA LEU A 343 24.89 -12.94 -14.94
C LEU A 343 25.62 -13.82 -15.96
N LEU A 344 25.28 -13.69 -17.25
CA LEU A 344 25.90 -14.42 -18.36
C LEU A 344 27.34 -13.96 -18.57
N VAL A 345 27.60 -12.66 -18.53
CA VAL A 345 28.96 -12.10 -18.54
C VAL A 345 29.79 -12.67 -17.39
N GLY A 346 29.22 -12.76 -16.18
CA GLY A 346 29.89 -13.34 -15.01
C GLY A 346 30.14 -14.86 -15.10
N ARG A 347 29.41 -15.60 -15.94
CA ARG A 347 29.67 -17.02 -16.23
C ARG A 347 30.78 -17.18 -17.28
N LEU A 348 30.74 -16.41 -18.36
CA LEU A 348 31.75 -16.43 -19.42
C LEU A 348 33.15 -16.07 -18.92
N HIS A 349 33.25 -15.18 -17.93
CA HIS A 349 34.54 -14.87 -17.29
C HIS A 349 35.10 -16.05 -16.48
N ARG A 350 34.24 -16.86 -15.83
CA ARG A 350 34.65 -18.03 -15.04
C ARG A 350 35.17 -19.17 -15.92
N GLU A 351 34.58 -19.38 -17.10
CA GLU A 351 35.03 -20.41 -18.05
C GLU A 351 36.36 -20.05 -18.73
N LYS A 352 36.71 -18.76 -18.84
CA LYS A 352 38.04 -18.32 -19.34
C LYS A 352 39.17 -18.47 -18.31
N THR A 353 38.85 -18.67 -17.03
CA THR A 353 39.84 -18.77 -15.93
C THR A 353 40.02 -20.20 -15.39
N ALA A 354 39.29 -21.18 -15.93
CA ALA A 354 39.41 -22.61 -15.62
C ALA A 354 40.23 -23.34 -16.70
#